data_AF-A0AAU7SPZ6-F1
#
_entry.id   AF-A0AAU7SPZ6-F1
#
_cell.length_a   1.000
_cell.length_b   1.000
_cell.length_c   1.000
_cell.angle_alpha   90.00
_cell.angle_beta   90.00
_cell.angle_gamma   90.00
#
_symmetry.space_group_name_H-M   'P 1'
#
loop_
_entity.id
_entity.type
_entity.pdbx_description
1 polymer ?
#
loop_
_entity_poly.entity_id
_entity_poly.type
_entity_poly.pdbx_seq_one_letter_code
_entity_poly.pdbx_strand_id
1 'polypeptide(L)'
;MEAKLVLAAIACGIATGANAGDCDFGRPIGKCTPTITLERTRGSAPSYGAELLVRSSARKCSKVEYFVNSTPYETVLSNSNADTESLFGSKPILKQDIRASRCTAYASKGEPGPRAAIPKEAMGQGGFPGHWSGHVRWLFVSDATDIVVSARGSNVTGTWHDGKSGFNTPFTGLISGNTLMFNYVAQGDGSQGTATMVLTGQNTASITFAAAPATFSGTLTRSP
;
A
#
# COMPACT_ATOMS: atom_id res chain seq x y z
N MET A 1 -43.93 49.04 -27.80
CA MET A 1 -42.62 48.67 -28.38
C MET A 1 -41.84 47.98 -27.28
N GLU A 2 -41.54 46.72 -27.51
CA GLU A 2 -40.95 45.81 -26.54
C GLU A 2 -39.45 46.08 -26.36
N ALA A 3 -38.96 46.05 -25.12
CA ALA A 3 -37.52 46.04 -24.83
C ALA A 3 -37.21 44.84 -23.92
N LYS A 4 -36.45 43.92 -24.51
CA LYS A 4 -36.18 42.57 -24.05
C LYS A 4 -35.35 42.53 -22.77
N LEU A 5 -35.82 41.71 -21.85
CA LEU A 5 -35.09 41.24 -20.67
C LEU A 5 -33.93 40.34 -21.13
N VAL A 6 -32.68 40.69 -20.80
CA VAL A 6 -31.53 39.80 -20.97
C VAL A 6 -31.02 39.44 -19.57
N LEU A 7 -31.40 38.24 -19.11
CA LEU A 7 -30.78 37.61 -17.95
C LEU A 7 -29.33 37.23 -18.31
N ALA A 8 -28.36 37.93 -17.72
CA ALA A 8 -26.99 37.45 -17.67
C ALA A 8 -26.88 36.45 -16.51
N ALA A 9 -27.05 35.16 -16.82
CA ALA A 9 -26.72 34.08 -15.90
C ALA A 9 -25.19 34.01 -15.75
N ILE A 10 -24.66 34.63 -14.71
CA ILE A 10 -23.26 34.46 -14.30
C ILE A 10 -23.16 33.07 -13.66
N ALA A 11 -22.83 32.08 -14.50
CA ALA A 11 -22.44 30.76 -14.03
C ALA A 11 -21.10 30.88 -13.29
N CYS A 12 -21.17 31.03 -11.97
CA CYS A 12 -20.02 30.97 -11.08
C CYS A 12 -19.56 29.51 -10.97
N GLY A 13 -18.84 29.04 -12.00
CA GLY A 13 -18.16 27.75 -12.00
C GLY A 13 -16.91 27.84 -11.15
N ILE A 14 -17.06 27.72 -9.82
CA ILE A 14 -15.93 27.52 -8.93
C ILE A 14 -15.44 26.09 -9.14
N ALA A 15 -14.50 25.91 -10.07
CA ALA A 15 -13.74 24.68 -10.17
C ALA A 15 -12.89 24.56 -8.90
N THR A 16 -13.38 23.82 -7.91
CA THR A 16 -12.58 23.35 -6.79
C THR A 16 -11.58 22.34 -7.34
N GLY A 17 -10.44 22.84 -7.82
CA GLY A 17 -9.24 22.05 -8.05
C GLY A 17 -8.73 21.56 -6.71
N ALA A 18 -9.37 20.53 -6.15
CA ALA A 18 -8.84 19.78 -5.03
C ALA A 18 -7.46 19.28 -5.44
N ASN A 19 -6.42 19.68 -4.69
CA ASN A 19 -5.00 19.47 -4.94
C ASN A 19 -4.71 18.10 -5.59
N ALA A 20 -4.68 18.09 -6.92
CA ALA A 20 -4.43 16.92 -7.77
C ALA A 20 -2.92 16.69 -7.94
N GLY A 21 -2.14 16.90 -6.87
CA GLY A 21 -0.69 16.90 -6.92
C GLY A 21 -0.11 15.51 -7.18
N ASP A 22 -0.57 14.50 -6.44
CA ASP A 22 0.16 13.24 -6.35
C ASP A 22 -0.64 12.00 -6.74
N CYS A 23 -1.93 12.10 -7.07
CA CYS A 23 -2.76 10.94 -7.40
C CYS A 23 -3.17 10.91 -8.88
N ASP A 24 -3.04 9.73 -9.49
CA ASP A 24 -3.50 9.44 -10.84
C ASP A 24 -4.83 8.68 -10.79
N PHE A 25 -5.92 9.45 -10.70
CA PHE A 25 -7.28 8.89 -10.65
C PHE A 25 -7.73 8.23 -11.97
N GLY A 26 -6.93 8.33 -13.04
CA GLY A 26 -7.14 7.56 -14.27
C GLY A 26 -6.61 6.13 -14.18
N ARG A 27 -5.83 5.80 -13.14
CA ARG A 27 -5.16 4.50 -12.99
C ARG A 27 -5.53 3.83 -11.67
N PRO A 28 -6.68 3.13 -11.61
CA PRO A 28 -7.03 2.34 -10.43
C PRO A 28 -6.03 1.20 -10.22
N ILE A 29 -5.45 1.10 -9.02
CA ILE A 29 -4.46 0.09 -8.62
C ILE A 29 -5.04 -1.06 -7.83
N GLY A 30 -6.27 -0.92 -7.34
CA GLY A 30 -6.96 -1.98 -6.62
C GLY A 30 -8.16 -1.51 -5.84
N LYS A 31 -8.72 -2.44 -5.06
CA LYS A 31 -9.79 -2.17 -4.10
C LYS A 31 -9.20 -1.91 -2.73
N CYS A 32 -9.76 -0.96 -2.01
CA CYS A 32 -9.47 -0.73 -0.59
C CYS A 32 -10.66 -1.14 0.27
N THR A 33 -10.46 -1.21 1.59
CA THR A 33 -11.52 -1.43 2.56
C THR A 33 -11.88 -0.08 3.20
N PRO A 34 -13.10 0.43 3.00
CA PRO A 34 -13.55 1.67 3.63
C PRO A 34 -14.09 1.41 5.04
N THR A 35 -13.85 2.35 5.95
CA THR A 35 -14.46 2.39 7.29
C THR A 35 -15.06 3.77 7.48
N ILE A 36 -16.36 3.85 7.80
CA ILE A 36 -17.06 5.12 8.01
C ILE A 36 -17.64 5.12 9.41
N THR A 37 -17.23 6.10 10.21
CA THR A 37 -17.67 6.26 11.59
C THR A 37 -18.47 7.54 11.71
N LEU A 38 -19.63 7.48 12.37
CA LEU A 38 -20.40 8.66 12.78
C LEU A 38 -19.80 9.19 14.07
N GLU A 39 -19.14 10.34 14.01
CA GLU A 39 -18.46 10.94 15.17
C GLU A 39 -19.42 11.80 15.98
N ARG A 40 -20.14 12.70 15.31
CA ARG A 40 -21.08 13.63 15.96
C ARG A 40 -22.34 13.79 15.13
N THR A 41 -23.45 14.04 15.81
CA THR A 41 -24.70 14.53 15.21
C THR A 41 -25.10 15.83 15.90
N ARG A 42 -25.75 16.72 15.16
CA ARG A 42 -26.22 18.03 15.64
C ARG A 42 -27.52 18.43 14.94
N GLY A 43 -28.19 19.43 15.49
CA GLY A 43 -29.39 20.02 14.89
C GLY A 43 -30.68 19.32 15.29
N SER A 44 -31.78 19.90 14.83
CA SER A 44 -33.17 19.49 15.07
C SER A 44 -34.00 19.85 13.85
N ALA A 45 -35.23 19.31 13.76
CA ALA A 45 -36.10 19.61 12.62
C ALA A 45 -36.20 21.13 12.38
N PRO A 46 -36.08 21.61 11.13
CA PRO A 46 -36.00 20.84 9.88
C PRO A 46 -34.57 20.51 9.39
N SER A 47 -33.51 20.80 10.15
CA SER A 47 -32.11 20.69 9.72
C SER A 47 -31.24 19.90 10.71
N TYR A 48 -30.73 18.77 10.24
CA TYR A 48 -29.84 17.90 10.98
C TYR A 48 -28.45 17.94 10.34
N GLY A 49 -27.41 17.86 11.15
CA GLY A 49 -26.02 17.77 10.73
C GLY A 49 -25.32 16.56 11.32
N ALA A 50 -24.31 16.05 10.64
CA ALA A 50 -23.45 14.98 11.12
C ALA A 50 -22.00 15.20 10.71
N GLU A 51 -21.08 14.74 11.54
CA GLU A 51 -19.65 14.62 11.22
C GLU A 51 -19.32 13.14 11.07
N LEU A 52 -18.78 12.78 9.92
CA LEU A 52 -18.34 11.42 9.61
C LEU A 52 -16.82 11.38 9.50
N LEU A 53 -16.19 10.41 10.14
CA LEU A 53 -14.80 10.06 9.86
C LEU A 53 -14.78 8.97 8.79
N VAL A 54 -14.29 9.32 7.60
CA VAL A 54 -14.14 8.40 6.46
C VAL A 54 -12.70 7.94 6.41
N ARG A 55 -12.46 6.62 6.47
CA ARG A 55 -11.14 6.01 6.43
C ARG A 55 -11.03 4.98 5.32
N SER A 56 -9.83 4.78 4.83
CA SER A 56 -9.45 3.78 3.84
C SER A 56 -8.30 2.93 4.35
N SER A 57 -8.26 1.67 3.92
CA SER A 57 -7.10 0.80 4.12
C SER A 57 -5.90 1.19 3.23
N ALA A 58 -6.13 1.98 2.18
CA ALA A 58 -5.05 2.53 1.36
C ALA A 58 -4.38 3.70 2.09
N ARG A 59 -3.05 3.81 2.03
CA ARG A 59 -2.30 4.86 2.74
C ARG A 59 -2.57 6.27 2.21
N LYS A 60 -2.84 6.39 0.90
CA LYS A 60 -3.13 7.62 0.15
C LYS A 60 -3.82 7.27 -1.17
N CYS A 61 -4.20 8.29 -1.96
CA CYS A 61 -4.81 8.16 -3.28
C CYS A 61 -5.96 7.14 -3.35
N SER A 62 -7.00 7.34 -2.54
CA SER A 62 -8.19 6.48 -2.62
C SER A 62 -9.48 7.28 -2.70
N LYS A 63 -10.50 6.67 -3.31
CA LYS A 63 -11.84 7.21 -3.40
C LYS A 63 -12.80 6.28 -2.68
N VAL A 64 -13.51 6.80 -1.69
CA VAL A 64 -14.50 6.07 -0.90
C VAL A 64 -15.89 6.57 -1.29
N GLU A 65 -16.72 5.69 -1.82
CA GLU A 65 -18.11 5.96 -2.20
C GLU A 65 -19.05 5.30 -1.19
N TYR A 66 -20.03 6.05 -0.71
CA TYR A 66 -20.94 5.60 0.34
C TYR A 66 -22.30 6.29 0.24
N PHE A 67 -23.27 5.75 0.97
CA PHE A 67 -24.60 6.30 1.07
C PHE A 67 -24.89 6.76 2.49
N VAL A 68 -25.59 7.87 2.62
CA VAL A 68 -26.19 8.34 3.87
C VAL A 68 -27.66 8.62 3.59
N ASN A 69 -28.57 7.94 4.28
CA ASN A 69 -30.02 8.06 4.04
C ASN A 69 -30.41 7.79 2.56
N SER A 70 -29.73 6.85 1.90
CA SER A 70 -29.87 6.55 0.46
C SER A 70 -29.37 7.63 -0.50
N THR A 71 -28.77 8.71 0.00
CA THR A 71 -28.10 9.72 -0.83
C THR A 71 -26.64 9.32 -1.04
N PRO A 72 -26.13 9.27 -2.29
CA PRO A 72 -24.73 8.94 -2.57
C PRO A 72 -23.79 10.10 -2.22
N TYR A 73 -22.63 9.75 -1.68
CA TYR A 73 -21.51 10.63 -1.36
C TYR A 73 -20.20 9.97 -1.78
N GLU A 74 -19.19 10.79 -2.03
CA GLU A 74 -17.82 10.33 -2.26
C GLU A 74 -16.82 11.21 -1.52
N THR A 75 -15.79 10.57 -0.96
CA THR A 75 -14.65 11.22 -0.33
C THR A 75 -13.38 10.82 -1.07
N VAL A 76 -12.58 11.81 -1.45
CA VAL A 76 -11.30 11.62 -2.12
C VAL A 76 -10.16 11.85 -1.11
N LEU A 77 -9.47 10.76 -0.77
CA LEU A 77 -8.35 10.75 0.15
C LEU A 77 -7.04 10.82 -0.64
N SER A 78 -6.62 12.04 -1.01
CA SER A 78 -5.45 12.25 -1.87
C SER A 78 -4.12 12.03 -1.13
N ASN A 79 -3.96 12.62 0.06
CA ASN A 79 -2.68 12.67 0.78
C ASN A 79 -2.69 11.94 2.13
N SER A 80 -3.82 11.37 2.51
CA SER A 80 -4.04 10.66 3.78
C SER A 80 -4.87 9.40 3.54
N ASN A 81 -5.05 8.60 4.58
CA ASN A 81 -5.97 7.47 4.59
C ASN A 81 -7.27 7.77 5.34
N ALA A 82 -7.50 9.03 5.72
CA ALA A 82 -8.66 9.44 6.50
C ALA A 82 -8.98 10.92 6.27
N ASP A 83 -10.28 11.24 6.27
CA ASP A 83 -10.77 12.62 6.25
C ASP A 83 -12.11 12.73 7.01
N THR A 84 -12.45 13.94 7.45
CA THR A 84 -13.71 14.22 8.15
C THR A 84 -14.68 14.94 7.23
N GLU A 85 -15.86 14.36 7.05
CA GLU A 85 -16.93 14.91 6.22
C GLU A 85 -18.03 15.51 7.10
N SER A 86 -18.50 16.71 6.74
CA SER A 86 -19.65 17.35 7.38
C SER A 86 -20.87 17.30 6.47
N LEU A 87 -21.91 16.61 6.91
CA LEU A 87 -23.15 16.44 6.16
C LEU A 87 -24.31 17.18 6.82
N PHE A 88 -25.27 17.61 6.00
CA PHE A 88 -26.52 18.22 6.45
C PHE A 88 -27.71 17.65 5.70
N GLY A 89 -28.85 17.52 6.36
CA GLY A 89 -30.05 16.96 5.75
C GLY A 89 -31.33 17.25 6.53
N SER A 90 -32.47 16.93 5.93
CA SER A 90 -33.81 17.14 6.51
C SER A 90 -34.29 16.02 7.43
N LYS A 91 -33.48 14.95 7.57
CA LYS A 91 -33.74 13.80 8.43
C LYS A 91 -32.55 13.56 9.35
N PRO A 92 -32.77 13.03 10.57
CA PRO A 92 -31.68 12.57 11.43
C PRO A 92 -30.76 11.61 10.67
N ILE A 93 -29.44 11.76 10.90
CA ILE A 93 -28.43 10.86 10.33
C ILE A 93 -28.04 9.87 11.42
N LEU A 94 -28.42 8.61 11.26
CA LEU A 94 -28.07 7.55 12.20
C LEU A 94 -26.99 6.65 11.61
N LYS A 95 -26.22 5.97 12.47
CA LYS A 95 -25.16 5.03 12.05
C LYS A 95 -25.69 3.93 11.10
N GLN A 96 -26.92 3.49 11.32
CA GLN A 96 -27.57 2.47 10.51
C GLN A 96 -27.97 2.96 9.11
N ASP A 97 -27.95 4.27 8.84
CA ASP A 97 -28.28 4.84 7.53
C ASP A 97 -27.04 5.08 6.68
N ILE A 98 -25.85 4.80 7.24
CA ILE A 98 -24.56 4.91 6.58
C ILE A 98 -24.16 3.55 6.02
N ARG A 99 -23.89 3.51 4.71
CA ARG A 99 -23.48 2.28 4.01
C ARG A 99 -22.33 2.59 3.08
N ALA A 100 -21.17 1.97 3.33
CA ALA A 100 -20.08 2.00 2.37
C ALA A 100 -20.45 1.18 1.13
N SER A 101 -20.19 1.75 -0.06
CA SER A 101 -20.51 1.11 -1.34
C SER A 101 -19.25 0.60 -2.04
N ARG A 102 -18.27 1.49 -2.26
CA ARG A 102 -17.07 1.17 -3.02
C ARG A 102 -15.87 1.91 -2.45
N CYS A 103 -14.70 1.28 -2.52
CA CYS A 103 -13.44 1.95 -2.23
C CYS A 103 -12.43 1.53 -3.31
N THR A 104 -11.90 2.53 -4.01
CA THR A 104 -10.94 2.34 -5.09
C THR A 104 -9.63 3.03 -4.72
N ALA A 105 -8.52 2.30 -4.76
CA ALA A 105 -7.18 2.86 -4.63
C ALA A 105 -6.62 3.18 -6.02
N TYR A 106 -5.88 4.27 -6.13
CA TYR A 106 -5.30 4.81 -7.36
C TYR A 106 -3.80 4.95 -7.23
N ALA A 107 -3.10 4.91 -8.37
CA ALA A 107 -1.66 5.12 -8.40
C ALA A 107 -1.32 6.55 -7.98
N SER A 108 -0.11 6.76 -7.47
CA SER A 108 0.44 8.11 -7.45
C SER A 108 0.95 8.53 -8.83
N LYS A 109 0.89 9.84 -9.14
CA LYS A 109 1.53 10.39 -10.34
C LYS A 109 3.04 10.13 -10.26
N GLY A 110 3.60 9.52 -11.30
CA GLY A 110 5.01 9.12 -11.33
C GLY A 110 5.30 7.72 -10.75
N GLU A 111 4.32 7.03 -10.17
CA GLU A 111 4.49 5.62 -9.84
C GLU A 111 4.35 4.73 -11.10
N PRO A 112 5.27 3.77 -11.32
CA PRO A 112 5.03 2.67 -12.24
C PRO A 112 3.71 2.00 -11.86
N GLY A 113 2.87 1.73 -12.86
CA GLY A 113 1.48 1.36 -12.63
C GLY A 113 1.28 0.09 -11.82
N PRO A 114 0.01 -0.19 -11.44
CA PRO A 114 -0.32 -1.48 -10.86
C PRO A 114 -0.06 -2.56 -11.91
N ARG A 115 0.97 -3.37 -11.69
CA ARG A 115 1.07 -4.65 -12.40
C ARG A 115 -0.19 -5.44 -12.04
N ALA A 116 -0.89 -5.92 -13.06
CA ALA A 116 -2.12 -6.69 -12.93
C ALA A 116 -2.03 -7.67 -11.77
N ALA A 117 -3.06 -7.71 -10.93
CA ALA A 117 -3.16 -8.69 -9.87
C ALA A 117 -3.02 -10.08 -10.49
N ILE A 118 -1.95 -10.80 -10.13
CA ILE A 118 -1.79 -12.18 -10.56
C ILE A 118 -2.93 -12.98 -9.89
N PRO A 119 -3.70 -13.78 -10.65
CA PRO A 119 -4.73 -14.64 -10.09
C PRO A 119 -4.19 -15.46 -8.92
N LYS A 120 -5.01 -15.70 -7.90
CA LYS A 120 -4.66 -16.55 -6.73
C LYS A 120 -4.22 -17.97 -7.10
N GLU A 121 -4.36 -18.40 -8.36
CA GLU A 121 -3.80 -19.63 -8.91
C GLU A 121 -2.29 -19.59 -9.23
N ALA A 122 -1.61 -18.44 -9.03
CA ALA A 122 -0.15 -18.42 -8.97
C ALA A 122 0.41 -18.75 -7.57
N MET A 123 -0.43 -19.13 -6.60
CA MET A 123 0.02 -19.78 -5.35
C MET A 123 0.20 -21.29 -5.56
N GLY A 124 0.92 -21.64 -6.61
CA GLY A 124 1.08 -23.02 -7.08
C GLY A 124 2.49 -23.42 -7.46
N GLN A 125 3.53 -22.61 -7.21
CA GLN A 125 4.95 -23.01 -7.21
C GLN A 125 5.74 -22.06 -6.28
N GLY A 126 6.63 -22.61 -5.45
CA GLY A 126 7.26 -21.97 -4.28
C GLY A 126 7.69 -20.50 -4.45
N GLY A 127 6.99 -19.57 -3.77
CA GLY A 127 7.39 -18.15 -3.67
C GLY A 127 8.56 -17.94 -2.71
N PHE A 128 8.91 -16.71 -2.35
CA PHE A 128 9.93 -16.37 -1.33
C PHE A 128 9.49 -16.35 0.15
N PRO A 129 8.20 -16.16 0.53
CA PRO A 129 7.80 -16.15 1.94
C PRO A 129 8.14 -17.44 2.70
N GLY A 130 8.62 -17.31 3.93
CA GLY A 130 9.00 -18.44 4.78
C GLY A 130 10.35 -18.24 5.44
N HIS A 131 10.79 -19.29 6.15
CA HIS A 131 12.10 -19.36 6.78
C HIS A 131 13.10 -20.04 5.85
N TRP A 132 14.25 -19.42 5.65
CA TRP A 132 15.33 -19.92 4.80
C TRP A 132 16.60 -20.02 5.61
N SER A 133 17.30 -21.13 5.49
CA SER A 133 18.58 -21.32 6.18
C SER A 133 19.62 -21.94 5.25
N GLY A 134 20.88 -21.62 5.49
CA GLY A 134 21.98 -22.17 4.71
C GLY A 134 23.31 -21.56 5.08
N HIS A 135 24.26 -21.62 4.15
CA HIS A 135 25.59 -21.06 4.33
C HIS A 135 25.97 -20.16 3.17
N VAL A 136 26.58 -19.02 3.49
CA VAL A 136 27.19 -18.12 2.52
C VAL A 136 28.70 -18.14 2.65
N ARG A 137 29.38 -17.92 1.53
CA ARG A 137 30.83 -18.08 1.42
C ARG A 137 31.44 -16.92 0.66
N TRP A 138 32.60 -16.48 1.12
CA TRP A 138 33.49 -15.58 0.40
C TRP A 138 34.91 -16.13 0.51
N LEU A 139 35.49 -16.52 -0.62
CA LEU A 139 36.77 -17.25 -0.66
C LEU A 139 36.73 -18.49 0.26
N PHE A 140 37.62 -18.55 1.25
CA PHE A 140 37.73 -19.62 2.25
C PHE A 140 36.89 -19.38 3.52
N VAL A 141 36.18 -18.25 3.61
CA VAL A 141 35.29 -17.93 4.73
C VAL A 141 33.90 -18.48 4.42
N SER A 142 33.29 -19.17 5.40
CA SER A 142 31.92 -19.66 5.35
C SER A 142 31.18 -19.21 6.59
N ASP A 143 29.91 -18.86 6.43
CA ASP A 143 29.06 -18.39 7.52
C ASP A 143 27.65 -18.97 7.40
N ALA A 144 27.05 -19.31 8.53
CA ALA A 144 25.66 -19.71 8.57
C ALA A 144 24.77 -18.47 8.39
N THR A 145 23.63 -18.64 7.74
CA THR A 145 22.69 -17.53 7.60
C THR A 145 21.26 -18.03 7.59
N ASP A 146 20.41 -17.26 8.26
CA ASP A 146 18.97 -17.48 8.29
C ASP A 146 18.25 -16.23 7.82
N ILE A 147 17.18 -16.40 7.06
CA ILE A 147 16.39 -15.31 6.48
C ILE A 147 14.92 -15.64 6.64
N VAL A 148 14.21 -14.78 7.38
CA VAL A 148 12.76 -14.81 7.48
C VAL A 148 12.20 -13.82 6.47
N VAL A 149 11.40 -14.32 5.54
CA VAL A 149 10.79 -13.52 4.48
C VAL A 149 9.28 -13.47 4.67
N SER A 150 8.73 -12.26 4.72
CA SER A 150 7.29 -11.99 4.66
C SER A 150 7.01 -11.13 3.43
N ALA A 151 6.07 -11.55 2.58
CA ALA A 151 5.69 -10.78 1.39
C ALA A 151 4.25 -10.29 1.47
N ARG A 152 4.02 -9.08 0.96
CA ARG A 152 2.70 -8.54 0.61
C ARG A 152 2.75 -8.06 -0.83
N GLY A 153 2.41 -8.95 -1.76
CA GLY A 153 2.61 -8.72 -3.20
C GLY A 153 4.10 -8.80 -3.56
N SER A 154 4.59 -7.85 -4.35
CA SER A 154 6.02 -7.74 -4.69
C SER A 154 6.86 -7.13 -3.57
N ASN A 155 6.24 -6.49 -2.58
CA ASN A 155 6.97 -5.92 -1.45
C ASN A 155 7.28 -7.01 -0.43
N VAL A 156 8.55 -7.04 -0.02
CA VAL A 156 9.04 -7.96 0.98
C VAL A 156 9.57 -7.18 2.17
N THR A 157 9.23 -7.69 3.35
CA THR A 157 9.86 -7.33 4.61
C THR A 157 10.45 -8.59 5.20
N GLY A 158 11.61 -8.50 5.81
CA GLY A 158 12.21 -9.67 6.42
C GLY A 158 13.28 -9.32 7.42
N THR A 159 13.85 -10.36 7.99
CA THR A 159 14.98 -10.27 8.91
C THR A 159 16.03 -11.24 8.43
N TRP A 160 17.25 -10.73 8.29
CA TRP A 160 18.44 -11.54 8.03
C TRP A 160 19.20 -11.74 9.34
N HIS A 161 19.49 -12.99 9.66
CA HIS A 161 20.35 -13.41 10.75
C HIS A 161 21.72 -13.79 10.18
N ASP A 162 22.74 -13.13 10.70
CA ASP A 162 24.15 -13.44 10.46
C ASP A 162 24.62 -14.42 11.55
N GLY A 163 25.00 -15.64 11.15
CA GLY A 163 25.37 -16.71 12.07
C GLY A 163 26.68 -16.47 12.83
N LYS A 164 27.59 -15.64 12.30
CA LYS A 164 28.86 -15.33 12.97
C LYS A 164 28.72 -14.20 13.97
N SER A 165 27.94 -13.18 13.62
CA SER A 165 27.75 -12.01 14.49
C SER A 165 26.53 -12.13 15.42
N GLY A 166 25.61 -13.04 15.12
CA GLY A 166 24.36 -13.25 15.85
C GLY A 166 23.35 -12.11 15.69
N PHE A 167 23.61 -11.13 14.82
CA PHE A 167 22.76 -9.97 14.66
C PHE A 167 21.58 -10.24 13.72
N ASN A 168 20.46 -9.61 14.05
CA ASN A 168 19.25 -9.58 13.25
C ASN A 168 19.15 -8.24 12.53
N THR A 169 19.32 -8.26 11.21
CA THR A 169 19.21 -7.07 10.36
C THR A 169 17.86 -7.08 9.65
N PRO A 170 16.94 -6.16 9.99
CA PRO A 170 15.70 -6.04 9.25
C PRO A 170 15.99 -5.50 7.84
N PHE A 171 15.24 -5.98 6.86
CA PHE A 171 15.35 -5.50 5.48
C PHE A 171 13.98 -5.30 4.84
N THR A 172 13.99 -4.47 3.80
CA THR A 172 12.89 -4.33 2.86
C THR A 172 13.40 -4.59 1.45
N GLY A 173 12.56 -5.20 0.62
CA GLY A 173 12.96 -5.64 -0.70
C GLY A 173 11.80 -5.79 -1.66
N LEU A 174 12.15 -6.20 -2.87
CA LEU A 174 11.23 -6.39 -3.98
C LEU A 174 11.41 -7.78 -4.59
N ILE A 175 10.30 -8.45 -4.85
CA ILE A 175 10.25 -9.66 -5.67
C ILE A 175 9.95 -9.25 -7.11
N SER A 176 10.82 -9.69 -8.03
CA SER A 176 10.59 -9.61 -9.47
C SER A 176 10.81 -11.00 -10.07
N GLY A 177 9.70 -11.69 -10.37
CA GLY A 177 9.74 -13.07 -10.85
C GLY A 177 10.38 -14.00 -9.81
N ASN A 178 11.46 -14.67 -10.20
CA ASN A 178 12.17 -15.64 -9.37
C ASN A 178 13.30 -15.02 -8.53
N THR A 179 13.34 -13.69 -8.44
CA THR A 179 14.41 -12.94 -7.77
C THR A 179 13.82 -12.03 -6.69
N LEU A 180 14.37 -12.11 -5.49
CA LEU A 180 14.17 -11.19 -4.37
C LEU A 180 15.44 -10.35 -4.22
N MET A 181 15.29 -9.03 -4.30
CA MET A 181 16.38 -8.09 -4.07
C MET A 181 16.05 -7.22 -2.84
N PHE A 182 16.97 -7.10 -1.90
CA PHE A 182 16.78 -6.27 -0.71
C PHE A 182 18.06 -5.54 -0.33
N ASN A 183 17.89 -4.36 0.25
CA ASN A 183 19.01 -3.60 0.80
C ASN A 183 19.13 -3.90 2.30
N TYR A 184 20.35 -3.94 2.80
CA TYR A 184 20.65 -4.14 4.21
C TYR A 184 21.77 -3.19 4.64
N VAL A 185 21.88 -2.99 5.95
CA VAL A 185 22.99 -2.26 6.56
C VAL A 185 23.83 -3.27 7.31
N ALA A 186 25.09 -3.45 6.91
CA ALA A 186 26.04 -4.32 7.59
C ALA A 186 26.33 -3.74 8.98
N GLN A 187 26.16 -4.55 10.02
CA GLN A 187 26.29 -4.08 11.41
C GLN A 187 27.76 -3.87 11.84
N GLY A 188 28.73 -4.36 11.08
CA GLY A 188 30.15 -4.20 11.40
C GLY A 188 30.68 -2.78 11.17
N ASP A 189 30.39 -2.21 10.01
CA ASP A 189 30.91 -0.90 9.57
C ASP A 189 29.80 0.08 9.18
N GLY A 190 28.52 -0.32 9.30
CA GLY A 190 27.38 0.48 8.88
C GLY A 190 27.24 0.61 7.36
N SER A 191 28.01 -0.16 6.59
CA SER A 191 27.97 -0.10 5.12
C SER A 191 26.62 -0.58 4.60
N GLN A 192 26.12 0.09 3.56
CA GLN A 192 24.93 -0.37 2.87
C GLN A 192 25.33 -1.42 1.83
N GLY A 193 24.65 -2.56 1.87
CA GLY A 193 24.82 -3.63 0.90
C GLY A 193 23.51 -3.97 0.22
N THR A 194 23.62 -4.64 -0.93
CA THR A 194 22.47 -5.20 -1.63
C THR A 194 22.60 -6.72 -1.64
N ALA A 195 21.52 -7.38 -1.25
CA ALA A 195 21.39 -8.83 -1.33
C ALA A 195 20.43 -9.21 -2.45
N THR A 196 20.80 -10.24 -3.20
CA THR A 196 19.97 -10.83 -4.26
C THR A 196 19.81 -12.31 -3.98
N MET A 197 18.56 -12.76 -3.91
CA MET A 197 18.18 -14.14 -3.71
C MET A 197 17.39 -14.61 -4.94
N VAL A 198 17.77 -15.72 -5.54
CA VAL A 198 17.16 -16.27 -6.75
C VAL A 198 16.69 -17.69 -6.44
N LEU A 199 15.41 -17.98 -6.62
CA LEU A 199 14.90 -19.34 -6.45
C LEU A 199 15.54 -20.25 -7.51
N THR A 200 16.05 -21.40 -7.08
CA THR A 200 16.61 -22.44 -7.95
C THR A 200 15.73 -23.70 -7.96
N GLY A 201 14.77 -23.77 -7.05
CA GLY A 201 13.76 -24.82 -6.93
C GLY A 201 12.63 -24.37 -6.01
N GLN A 202 11.68 -25.26 -5.72
CA GLN A 202 10.51 -24.92 -4.88
C GLN A 202 10.89 -24.51 -3.44
N ASN A 203 11.93 -25.13 -2.89
CA ASN A 203 12.42 -24.91 -1.53
C ASN A 203 13.92 -24.58 -1.49
N THR A 204 14.52 -24.20 -2.62
CA THR A 204 15.94 -23.89 -2.71
C THR A 204 16.15 -22.58 -3.44
N ALA A 205 17.10 -21.78 -2.97
CA ALA A 205 17.45 -20.50 -3.57
C ALA A 205 18.95 -20.23 -3.46
N SER A 206 19.56 -19.66 -4.48
CA SER A 206 20.90 -19.07 -4.37
C SER A 206 20.79 -17.66 -3.78
N ILE A 207 21.69 -17.27 -2.89
CA ILE A 207 21.77 -15.91 -2.36
C ILE A 207 23.15 -15.31 -2.60
N THR A 208 23.20 -14.00 -2.84
CA THR A 208 24.42 -13.21 -2.95
C THR A 208 24.26 -11.93 -2.16
N PHE A 209 25.19 -11.66 -1.25
CA PHE A 209 25.33 -10.41 -0.51
C PHE A 209 26.51 -9.62 -1.09
N ALA A 210 26.22 -8.48 -1.71
CA ALA A 210 27.24 -7.57 -2.23
C ALA A 210 27.42 -6.40 -1.25
N ALA A 211 28.55 -6.38 -0.54
CA ALA A 211 28.98 -5.25 0.29
C ALA A 211 30.48 -5.03 0.05
N ALA A 212 30.86 -3.91 -0.56
CA ALA A 212 32.27 -3.63 -0.85
C ALA A 212 33.11 -3.72 0.45
N PRO A 213 34.25 -4.44 0.44
CA PRO A 213 34.96 -5.04 -0.69
C PRO A 213 34.67 -6.53 -0.97
N ALA A 214 33.71 -7.16 -0.27
CA ALA A 214 33.48 -8.61 -0.33
C ALA A 214 32.12 -8.97 -0.93
N THR A 215 32.01 -10.18 -1.49
CA THR A 215 30.74 -10.70 -2.01
C THR A 215 30.53 -12.10 -1.50
N PHE A 216 29.57 -12.27 -0.60
CA PHE A 216 29.24 -13.58 -0.04
C PHE A 216 28.16 -14.22 -0.89
N SER A 217 28.31 -15.50 -1.22
CA SER A 217 27.29 -16.24 -1.98
C SER A 217 27.05 -17.62 -1.42
N GLY A 218 25.84 -18.14 -1.58
CA GLY A 218 25.44 -19.38 -0.94
C GLY A 218 24.16 -19.95 -1.51
N THR A 219 23.76 -21.11 -0.96
CA THR A 219 22.45 -21.72 -1.24
C THR A 219 21.68 -21.82 0.07
N LEU A 220 20.41 -21.43 0.03
CA LEU A 220 19.47 -21.50 1.13
C LEU A 220 18.42 -22.55 0.83
N THR A 221 18.01 -23.26 1.88
CA THR A 221 16.89 -24.20 1.85
C THR A 221 15.77 -23.66 2.72
N ARG A 222 14.54 -23.74 2.22
CA ARG A 222 13.36 -23.35 2.98
C ARG A 222 13.02 -24.44 4.01
N SER A 223 12.83 -24.04 5.26
CA SER A 223 12.22 -24.92 6.26
C SER A 223 10.74 -25.14 5.95
N PRO A 224 10.22 -26.37 6.09
CA PRO A 224 8.80 -26.67 5.87
C PRO A 224 7.87 -25.91 6.82
#